data_AF-A0A3M1HFR5-F1
#
_entry.id   AF-A0A3M1HFR5-F1
#
_cell.length_a   1.000
_cell.length_b   1.000
_cell.length_c   1.000
_cell.angle_alpha   90.00
_cell.angle_beta   90.00
_cell.angle_gamma   90.00
#
_symmetry.space_group_name_H-M   'P 1'
#
loop_
_entity.id
_entity.type
_entity.pdbx_description
1 polymer ?
#
loop_
_entity_poly.entity_id
_entity_poly.type
_entity_poly.pdbx_seq_one_letter_code
_entity_poly.pdbx_strand_id
1 'polypeptide(L)'
;AAAEVARGRKVAANVKQALVVPGSGLVKRQAEAEGLDRIFKEAGFSWRDPGCSMCLAMNADRLEPGERCAATSNRNFEGRQGRGGRTHLMSPAAAAASAIAGRIADPREFL
;
A
#
# COMPACT_ATOMS: atom_id res chain seq x y z
N ALA A 1 0.63 2.17 13.75
CA ALA A 1 -0.23 1.18 13.07
C ALA A 1 0.46 0.50 11.87
N ALA A 2 0.39 1.04 10.63
CA ALA A 2 0.93 0.33 9.45
C ALA A 2 2.45 0.06 9.52
N ALA A 3 3.22 1.03 10.01
CA ALA A 3 4.67 0.86 10.21
C ALA A 3 5.00 -0.18 11.29
N GLU A 4 4.17 -0.34 12.32
CA GLU A 4 4.36 -1.38 13.35
C GLU A 4 4.16 -2.77 12.77
N VAL A 5 3.15 -2.94 11.91
CA VAL A 5 2.93 -4.18 11.16
C VAL A 5 4.13 -4.49 10.24
N ALA A 6 4.68 -3.49 9.56
CA ALA A 6 5.81 -3.68 8.65
C ALA A 6 7.16 -3.92 9.35
N ARG A 7 7.35 -3.40 10.57
CA ARG A 7 8.65 -3.40 11.28
C ARG A 7 9.20 -4.81 11.43
N GLY A 8 10.44 -5.01 10.97
CA GLY A 8 11.17 -6.29 11.07
C GLY A 8 10.62 -7.40 10.17
N ARG A 9 9.66 -7.11 9.29
CA ARG A 9 9.04 -8.08 8.37
C ARG A 9 9.35 -7.71 6.92
N LYS A 10 8.98 -8.57 5.97
CA LYS A 10 9.17 -8.37 4.53
C LYS A 10 7.87 -8.58 3.77
N VAL A 11 7.66 -7.77 2.73
CA VAL A 11 6.59 -7.98 1.74
C VAL A 11 6.76 -9.37 1.13
N ALA A 12 5.65 -10.11 1.01
CA ALA A 12 5.68 -11.46 0.48
C ALA A 12 6.10 -11.49 -0.99
N ALA A 13 6.87 -12.51 -1.38
CA ALA A 13 7.45 -12.61 -2.73
C ALA A 13 6.40 -12.70 -3.86
N ASN A 14 5.17 -13.09 -3.54
CA ASN A 14 4.07 -13.15 -4.50
C ASN A 14 3.33 -11.82 -4.68
N VAL A 15 3.66 -10.79 -3.90
CA VAL A 15 3.08 -9.45 -4.04
C VAL A 15 3.84 -8.70 -5.14
N LYS A 16 3.14 -8.37 -6.24
CA LYS A 16 3.75 -7.70 -7.39
C LYS A 16 4.34 -6.33 -7.02
N GLN A 17 3.60 -5.54 -6.23
CA GLN A 17 4.02 -4.21 -5.77
C GLN A 17 3.39 -3.89 -4.42
N ALA A 18 4.15 -3.23 -3.55
CA ALA A 18 3.67 -2.66 -2.30
C ALA A 18 4.11 -1.19 -2.24
N LEU A 19 3.14 -0.28 -2.19
CA LEU A 19 3.37 1.16 -2.34
C LEU A 19 3.00 1.90 -1.05
N VAL A 20 3.83 2.87 -0.67
CA VAL A 20 3.48 3.86 0.36
C VAL A 20 3.62 5.25 -0.25
N VAL A 21 2.51 5.97 -0.28
CA VAL A 21 2.38 7.27 -0.94
C VAL A 21 1.86 8.28 0.08
N PRO A 22 2.70 9.21 0.56
CA PRO A 22 2.26 10.21 1.53
C PRO A 22 1.18 11.14 0.96
N GLY A 23 0.23 11.56 1.80
CA GLY A 23 -0.86 12.44 1.35
C GLY A 23 -0.44 13.88 1.01
N SER A 24 0.72 14.33 1.50
CA SER A 24 1.27 15.64 1.20
C SER A 24 2.79 15.68 1.44
N GLY A 25 3.46 16.73 0.94
CA GLY A 25 4.88 16.96 1.20
C GLY A 25 5.20 17.21 2.68
N LEU A 26 4.28 17.83 3.43
CA LEU A 26 4.42 18.04 4.88
C LEU A 26 4.41 16.71 5.64
N VAL A 27 3.44 15.84 5.32
CA VAL A 27 3.33 14.51 5.92
C VAL A 27 4.53 13.64 5.56
N LYS A 28 5.02 13.72 4.31
CA LYS A 28 6.23 13.00 3.89
C LYS A 28 7.44 13.40 4.75
N ARG A 29 7.72 14.71 4.85
CA ARG A 29 8.85 15.22 5.64
C ARG A 29 8.77 14.81 7.10
N GLN A 30 7.58 14.87 7.70
CA GLN A 30 7.37 14.42 9.06
C GLN A 30 7.63 12.91 9.20
N ALA A 31 7.05 12.10 8.33
CA ALA A 31 7.24 10.64 8.36
C ALA A 31 8.70 10.23 8.18
N GLU A 32 9.47 10.95 7.36
CA GLU A 32 10.91 10.75 7.17
C GLU A 32 11.72 11.18 8.40
N ALA A 33 11.35 12.30 9.05
CA ALA A 33 11.97 12.72 10.31
C ALA A 33 11.73 11.71 11.44
N GLU A 34 10.56 11.08 11.46
CA GLU A 34 10.20 9.97 12.37
C GLU A 34 10.82 8.63 11.96
N GLY A 35 11.48 8.54 10.80
CA GLY A 35 12.12 7.33 10.29
C GLY A 35 11.15 6.25 9.78
N LEU A 36 9.88 6.60 9.53
CA LEU A 36 8.87 5.67 9.04
C LEU A 36 9.20 5.17 7.63
N ASP A 37 9.80 6.02 6.80
CA ASP A 37 10.23 5.67 5.44
C ASP A 37 11.24 4.50 5.45
N ARG A 38 12.14 4.47 6.43
CA ARG A 38 13.14 3.41 6.59
C ARG A 38 12.49 2.08 6.88
N ILE A 39 11.51 2.06 7.80
CA ILE A 39 10.75 0.85 8.15
C ILE A 39 10.08 0.26 6.91
N PHE A 40 9.41 1.09 6.11
CA PHE A 40 8.72 0.63 4.91
C PHE A 40 9.68 0.17 3.82
N LYS A 41 10.77 0.93 3.57
CA LYS A 41 11.80 0.54 2.60
C LYS A 41 12.48 -0.76 2.99
N GLU A 42 12.83 -0.93 4.26
CA GLU A 42 13.38 -2.17 4.80
C GLU A 42 12.41 -3.34 4.62
N ALA A 43 11.11 -3.12 4.83
CA ALA A 43 10.11 -4.15 4.59
C ALA A 43 9.90 -4.47 3.09
N GLY A 44 10.45 -3.68 2.16
CA GLY A 44 10.32 -3.89 0.72
C GLY A 44 9.18 -3.09 0.05
N PHE A 45 8.59 -2.13 0.77
CA PHE A 45 7.65 -1.20 0.17
C PHE A 45 8.40 -0.12 -0.63
N SER A 46 7.81 0.30 -1.75
CA SER A 46 8.25 1.49 -2.47
C SER A 46 7.73 2.74 -1.77
N TRP A 47 8.64 3.56 -1.24
CA TRP A 47 8.35 4.88 -0.67
C TRP A 47 8.29 5.92 -1.80
N ARG A 48 7.11 6.45 -2.08
CA ARG A 48 6.85 7.34 -3.23
C ARG A 48 6.76 8.81 -2.81
N ASP A 49 6.84 9.69 -3.80
CA ASP A 49 6.49 11.10 -3.64
C ASP A 49 4.99 11.29 -3.39
N PRO A 50 4.59 12.41 -2.75
CA PRO A 50 3.19 12.66 -2.45
C PRO A 50 2.33 12.73 -3.72
N GLY A 51 1.18 12.07 -3.71
CA GLY A 51 0.27 12.07 -4.85
C GLY A 51 -0.88 11.08 -4.71
N CYS A 52 -1.74 11.04 -5.73
CA CYS A 52 -2.92 10.15 -5.72
C CYS A 52 -2.63 8.72 -6.19
N SER A 53 -1.43 8.43 -6.73
CA SER A 53 -1.02 7.11 -7.25
C SER A 53 -2.14 6.44 -8.06
N MET A 54 -2.56 5.21 -7.71
CA MET A 54 -3.58 4.42 -8.41
C MET A 54 -5.02 4.97 -8.34
N CYS A 55 -5.28 6.18 -7.84
CA CYS A 55 -6.64 6.64 -7.53
C CYS A 55 -7.60 6.64 -8.74
N LEU A 56 -7.11 6.90 -9.96
CA LEU A 56 -7.93 7.06 -11.17
C LEU A 56 -7.43 6.28 -12.39
N ALA A 57 -6.38 5.46 -12.25
CA ALA A 57 -5.76 4.72 -13.36
C ALA A 57 -5.31 5.59 -14.56
N MET A 58 -4.99 6.87 -14.31
CA MET A 58 -4.54 7.83 -15.33
C MET A 58 -3.01 7.89 -15.48
N ASN A 59 -2.29 7.16 -14.64
CA ASN A 59 -0.83 7.10 -14.62
C ASN A 59 -0.36 5.63 -14.72
N ALA A 60 0.95 5.42 -14.66
CA ALA A 60 1.55 4.09 -14.72
C ALA A 60 1.22 3.21 -13.51
N ASP A 61 0.77 3.81 -12.40
CA ASP A 61 0.26 3.10 -11.24
C ASP A 61 -1.20 2.67 -11.54
N ARG A 62 -1.38 1.50 -12.14
CA ARG A 62 -2.70 0.92 -12.44
C ARG A 62 -2.69 -0.60 -12.34
N LEU A 63 -3.86 -1.18 -12.13
CA LEU A 63 -4.08 -2.62 -12.21
C LEU A 63 -4.24 -3.07 -13.66
N GLU A 64 -3.58 -4.17 -13.98
CA GLU A 64 -3.81 -4.92 -15.20
C GLU A 64 -4.97 -5.92 -15.02
N PRO A 65 -5.59 -6.40 -16.11
CA PRO A 65 -6.71 -7.34 -16.02
C PRO A 65 -6.39 -8.58 -15.19
N GLY A 66 -7.28 -8.93 -14.26
CA GLY A 66 -7.11 -10.07 -13.35
C GLY A 66 -6.33 -9.76 -12.06
N GLU A 67 -5.68 -8.60 -11.98
CA GLU A 67 -4.95 -8.20 -10.77
C GLU A 67 -5.88 -7.77 -9.63
N ARG A 68 -5.36 -7.89 -8.41
CA ARG A 68 -6.07 -7.52 -7.18
C ARG A 68 -5.22 -6.58 -6.34
N CYS A 69 -5.87 -5.59 -5.75
CA CYS A 69 -5.21 -4.61 -4.89
C CYS A 69 -5.88 -4.55 -3.52
N ALA A 70 -5.07 -4.58 -2.46
CA ALA A 70 -5.46 -4.15 -1.12
C ALA A 70 -5.14 -2.65 -0.99
N ALA A 71 -6.16 -1.79 -0.87
CA ALA A 71 -5.97 -0.34 -0.95
C ALA A 71 -6.59 0.41 0.23
N THR A 72 -5.93 1.50 0.61
CA THR A 72 -6.43 2.51 1.58
C THR A 72 -7.19 3.65 0.91
N SER A 73 -7.51 3.49 -0.39
CA SER A 73 -8.40 4.39 -1.13
C SER A 73 -9.81 4.39 -0.54
N ASN A 74 -10.64 5.33 -0.95
CA ASN A 74 -12.05 5.40 -0.56
C ASN A 74 -13.03 4.91 -1.64
N ARG A 75 -12.52 4.46 -2.80
CA ARG A 75 -13.34 4.04 -3.94
C ARG A 75 -12.79 2.78 -4.61
N ASN A 76 -13.66 1.81 -4.88
CA ASN A 76 -13.32 0.52 -5.51
C ASN A 76 -14.32 0.07 -6.59
N PHE A 77 -15.09 0.99 -7.18
CA PHE A 77 -15.98 0.62 -8.30
C PHE A 77 -15.18 0.08 -9.49
N GLU A 78 -15.83 -0.71 -10.34
CA GLU A 78 -15.17 -1.39 -11.45
C GLU A 78 -14.42 -0.42 -12.38
N GLY A 79 -13.18 -0.77 -12.73
CA GLY A 79 -12.34 0.06 -13.59
C GLY A 79 -11.65 1.24 -12.89
N ARG A 80 -11.97 1.55 -11.63
CA ARG A 80 -11.45 2.75 -10.94
C ARG A 80 -9.92 2.83 -10.89
N GLN A 81 -9.27 1.71 -10.59
CA GLN A 81 -7.80 1.62 -10.47
C GLN A 81 -7.18 0.84 -11.64
N GLY A 82 -7.97 0.49 -12.65
CA GLY A 82 -7.54 -0.32 -13.79
C GLY A 82 -8.68 -1.19 -14.30
N ARG A 83 -8.83 -1.29 -15.62
CA ARG A 83 -9.88 -2.09 -16.26
C ARG A 83 -9.64 -3.58 -16.01
N GLY A 84 -10.65 -4.28 -15.49
CA GLY A 84 -10.55 -5.70 -15.19
C GLY A 84 -9.76 -6.04 -13.91
N GLY A 85 -9.28 -5.04 -13.18
CA GLY A 85 -8.68 -5.20 -11.85
C GLY A 85 -9.73 -5.11 -10.72
N ARG A 86 -9.41 -5.67 -9.55
CA ARG A 86 -10.31 -5.64 -8.38
C ARG A 86 -9.63 -5.05 -7.14
N THR A 87 -10.24 -4.01 -6.58
CA THR A 87 -9.74 -3.35 -5.37
C THR A 87 -10.55 -3.74 -4.13
N HIS A 88 -9.84 -4.04 -3.06
CA HIS A 88 -10.38 -4.31 -1.72
C HIS A 88 -10.00 -3.14 -0.81
N LEU A 89 -11.00 -2.42 -0.31
CA LEU A 89 -10.78 -1.28 0.59
C LEU A 89 -10.50 -1.80 2.00
N MET A 90 -9.47 -1.27 2.65
CA MET A 90 -9.11 -1.65 4.01
C MET A 90 -8.30 -0.55 4.72
N SER A 91 -8.12 -0.70 6.03
CA SER A 91 -7.32 0.24 6.82
C SER A 91 -5.83 0.16 6.47
N PRO A 92 -5.02 1.17 6.82
CA PRO A 92 -3.57 1.13 6.62
C PRO A 92 -2.89 -0.07 7.27
N ALA A 93 -3.34 -0.47 8.47
CA ALA A 93 -2.80 -1.65 9.15
C ALA A 93 -3.11 -2.94 8.39
N ALA A 94 -4.36 -3.11 7.91
CA ALA A 94 -4.76 -4.28 7.14
C ALA A 94 -4.07 -4.36 5.77
N ALA A 95 -3.84 -3.22 5.11
CA ALA A 95 -3.09 -3.17 3.85
C ALA A 95 -1.63 -3.60 4.05
N ALA A 96 -0.97 -3.11 5.10
CA ALA A 96 0.38 -3.54 5.47
C ALA A 96 0.42 -5.04 5.80
N ALA A 97 -0.52 -5.52 6.61
CA ALA A 97 -0.63 -6.94 6.98
C ALA A 97 -0.80 -7.82 5.73
N SER A 98 -1.66 -7.40 4.80
CA SER A 98 -1.91 -8.13 3.56
C SER A 98 -0.68 -8.17 2.65
N ALA A 99 0.10 -7.10 2.60
CA ALA A 99 1.35 -7.05 1.85
C ALA A 99 2.43 -7.99 2.46
N ILE A 100 2.51 -8.08 3.78
CA ILE A 100 3.42 -9.02 4.47
C ILE A 100 2.93 -10.48 4.31
N ALA A 101 1.62 -10.72 4.37
CA ALA A 101 1.05 -12.07 4.30
C ALA A 101 0.95 -12.65 2.88
N GLY A 102 1.02 -11.80 1.85
CA GLY A 102 0.81 -12.20 0.45
C GLY A 102 -0.64 -12.54 0.10
N ARG A 103 -1.59 -12.21 0.98
CA ARG A 103 -3.04 -12.44 0.87
C ARG A 103 -3.77 -11.44 1.79
N ILE A 104 -5.08 -11.27 1.62
CA ILE A 104 -5.87 -10.47 2.58
C ILE A 104 -5.72 -11.08 3.98
N ALA A 105 -5.26 -10.27 4.94
CA ALA A 105 -4.94 -10.73 6.29
C ALA A 105 -5.47 -9.77 7.35
N ASP A 106 -5.73 -10.32 8.53
CA ASP A 106 -6.13 -9.55 9.71
C ASP A 106 -4.90 -8.87 10.35
N PRO A 107 -4.90 -7.54 10.53
CA PRO A 107 -3.76 -6.85 11.12
C PRO A 107 -3.47 -7.26 12.58
N ARG A 108 -4.45 -7.83 13.30
CA ARG A 108 -4.27 -8.30 14.69
C ARG A 108 -3.30 -9.47 14.80
N GLU A 109 -3.03 -10.18 13.71
CA GLU A 109 -2.01 -11.24 13.66
C GLU A 109 -0.57 -10.67 13.64
N PHE A 110 -0.40 -9.35 13.52
CA PHE A 110 0.89 -8.67 13.33
C PHE A 110 1.20 -7.58 14.36
N LEU A 111 0.24 -7.28 15.26
CA LEU A 111 0.30 -6.23 16.27
C LEU A 111 0.62 -6.81 17.66
#